data_AF-A0A7S1B5Y2-F1
#
_entry.id   AF-A0A7S1B5Y2-F1
#
_cell.length_a   1.000
_cell.length_b   1.000
_cell.length_c   1.000
_cell.angle_alpha   90.00
_cell.angle_beta   90.00
_cell.angle_gamma   90.00
#
_symmetry.space_group_name_H-M   'P 1'
#
loop_
_entity.id
_entity.type
_entity.pdbx_description
1 polymer ?
#
loop_
_entity_poly.entity_id
_entity_poly.type
_entity_poly.pdbx_seq_one_letter_code
_entity_poly.pdbx_strand_id
1 'polypeptide(L)'
;PTDGADGRYVHLSYGGRPCVAIWGFGVKGRNWTAGDAIELIDFFHGRGYAVVGGVPPIYRNMTTNSSTADPDWGDAFARFDVISPWTVGTYNDTASADVHAANYTVPDIASSRKTGQGYLPVIFPGFSWHNLQREDNGKLHIPPNHIPRMGGRFLYHQGLLGVDAGASMFYVAMVDEYDEGTALLPMVPSDAYLPVGTAPHVNGAECVAINGNRTACFVPRDADDGPEDGAMPGDWYLILAGTHIKKAMRRGPPITDWEMPPFADAAASLPVSPPPSSLSRG
;
A
#
# COMPACT_ATOMS: atom_id res chain seq x y z
N PRO A 1 10.15 19.91 3.47
CA PRO A 1 9.48 20.54 4.62
C PRO A 1 10.33 21.73 5.12
N THR A 2 9.85 22.95 4.88
CA THR A 2 10.43 24.16 5.47
C THR A 2 9.54 24.57 6.63
N ASP A 3 10.14 24.69 7.81
CA ASP A 3 9.48 25.05 9.06
C ASP A 3 8.88 26.46 8.99
N GLY A 4 7.57 26.55 9.26
CA GLY A 4 6.87 27.80 9.47
C GLY A 4 7.31 28.42 10.80
N ALA A 5 7.71 29.69 10.73
CA ALA A 5 8.40 30.45 11.77
C ALA A 5 7.55 30.84 13.01
N ASP A 6 6.59 30.03 13.45
CA ASP A 6 5.80 30.38 14.64
C ASP A 6 5.27 29.16 15.41
N GLY A 7 6.11 28.15 15.63
CA GLY A 7 6.06 27.20 16.76
C GLY A 7 4.76 26.45 17.09
N ARG A 8 3.69 26.55 16.28
CA ARG A 8 2.38 25.95 16.56
C ARG A 8 1.81 25.43 15.25
N TYR A 9 1.70 24.10 15.18
CA TYR A 9 1.23 23.28 14.06
C TYR A 9 2.27 23.06 12.94
N VAL A 10 2.93 21.90 13.02
CA VAL A 10 3.61 21.30 11.87
C VAL A 10 2.54 20.67 11.00
N HIS A 11 2.34 21.19 9.79
CA HIS A 11 1.49 20.58 8.78
C HIS A 11 2.32 20.12 7.59
N LEU A 12 1.84 19.10 6.88
CA LEU A 12 2.38 18.77 5.57
C LEU A 12 1.92 19.83 4.55
N SER A 13 2.76 20.14 3.60
CA SER A 13 2.47 21.14 2.56
C SER A 13 2.92 20.67 1.19
N TYR A 14 2.15 20.99 0.16
CA TYR A 14 2.49 20.78 -1.24
C TYR A 14 2.39 22.11 -2.00
N GLY A 15 3.45 22.48 -2.71
CA GLY A 15 3.50 23.78 -3.40
C GLY A 15 3.33 24.99 -2.48
N GLY A 16 3.76 24.89 -1.21
CA GLY A 16 3.62 25.96 -0.20
C GLY A 16 2.23 26.08 0.44
N ARG A 17 1.26 25.23 0.07
CA ARG A 17 -0.08 25.19 0.67
C ARG A 17 -0.21 24.02 1.65
N PRO A 18 -0.92 24.19 2.79
CA PRO A 18 -1.23 23.08 3.68
C PRO A 18 -2.06 22.01 2.96
N CYS A 19 -1.76 20.74 3.21
CA CYS A 19 -2.47 19.63 2.56
C CYS A 19 -3.73 19.22 3.32
N VAL A 20 -4.78 18.89 2.59
CA VAL A 20 -5.95 18.12 3.06
C VAL A 20 -6.09 16.87 2.21
N ALA A 21 -6.29 15.71 2.84
CA ALA A 21 -6.50 14.45 2.14
C ALA A 21 -7.99 14.08 2.14
N ILE A 22 -8.53 13.70 1.00
CA ILE A 22 -9.93 13.29 0.84
C ILE A 22 -9.96 11.96 0.10
N TRP A 23 -10.60 10.95 0.68
CA TRP A 23 -10.58 9.57 0.18
C TRP A 23 -11.97 9.13 -0.28
N GLY A 24 -12.01 8.40 -1.39
CA GLY A 24 -13.20 7.62 -1.77
C GLY A 24 -14.00 8.13 -2.96
N PHE A 25 -13.59 9.23 -3.57
CA PHE A 25 -14.22 9.73 -4.79
C PHE A 25 -13.94 8.81 -5.97
N GLY A 26 -14.94 8.60 -6.82
CA GLY A 26 -14.85 7.68 -7.94
C GLY A 26 -14.83 6.20 -7.58
N VAL A 27 -15.04 5.81 -6.32
CA VAL A 27 -15.16 4.39 -5.94
C VAL A 27 -16.56 3.87 -6.27
N LYS A 28 -16.63 2.70 -6.92
CA LYS A 28 -17.90 2.04 -7.27
C LYS A 28 -18.75 1.76 -6.01
N GLY A 29 -20.06 1.95 -6.14
CA GLY A 29 -21.03 1.63 -5.07
C GLY A 29 -21.18 2.70 -4.00
N ARG A 30 -20.56 3.88 -4.19
CA ARG A 30 -20.79 5.05 -3.34
C ARG A 30 -21.68 6.06 -4.06
N ASN A 31 -22.55 6.74 -3.30
CA ASN A 31 -23.48 7.73 -3.84
C ASN A 31 -22.86 9.14 -3.86
N TRP A 32 -21.75 9.28 -4.58
CA TRP A 32 -21.09 10.56 -4.85
C TRP A 32 -20.96 10.74 -6.35
N THR A 33 -21.12 11.96 -6.83
CA THR A 33 -20.92 12.37 -8.23
C THR A 33 -19.56 13.04 -8.39
N ALA A 34 -19.09 13.17 -9.64
CA ALA A 34 -17.92 13.98 -9.96
C ALA A 34 -18.17 15.45 -9.61
N GLY A 35 -19.41 15.94 -9.76
CA GLY A 35 -19.82 17.29 -9.34
C GLY A 35 -19.59 17.53 -7.84
N ASP A 36 -19.99 16.59 -6.98
CA ASP A 36 -19.76 16.68 -5.53
C ASP A 36 -18.27 16.74 -5.19
N ALA A 37 -17.46 15.96 -5.90
CA ALA A 37 -16.01 15.96 -5.73
C ALA A 37 -15.40 17.30 -6.16
N ILE A 38 -15.81 17.84 -7.31
CA ILE A 38 -15.36 19.14 -7.82
C ILE A 38 -15.71 20.25 -6.83
N GLU A 39 -16.94 20.31 -6.33
CA GLU A 39 -17.37 21.31 -5.36
C GLU A 39 -16.50 21.27 -4.09
N LEU A 40 -16.23 20.08 -3.56
CA LEU A 40 -15.43 19.92 -2.35
C LEU A 40 -13.96 20.27 -2.58
N ILE A 41 -13.38 19.89 -3.72
CA ILE A 41 -12.00 20.26 -4.08
C ILE A 41 -11.88 21.78 -4.19
N ASP A 42 -12.78 22.41 -4.94
CA ASP A 42 -12.79 23.86 -5.15
C ASP A 42 -13.01 24.63 -3.83
N PHE A 43 -13.83 24.09 -2.92
CA PHE A 43 -14.02 24.63 -1.58
C PHE A 43 -12.71 24.74 -0.78
N PHE A 44 -11.86 23.71 -0.85
CA PHE A 44 -10.56 23.69 -0.16
C PHE A 44 -9.51 24.54 -0.88
N HIS A 45 -9.49 24.51 -2.22
CA HIS A 45 -8.64 25.40 -3.01
C HIS A 45 -8.92 26.87 -2.71
N GLY A 46 -10.19 27.27 -2.64
CA GLY A 46 -10.61 28.64 -2.28
C GLY A 46 -10.18 29.08 -0.87
N ARG A 47 -9.77 28.15 -0.02
CA ARG A 47 -9.22 28.39 1.33
C ARG A 47 -7.70 28.28 1.40
N GLY A 48 -7.04 28.09 0.26
CA GLY A 48 -5.59 28.01 0.17
C GLY A 48 -5.00 26.65 0.52
N TYR A 49 -5.79 25.57 0.55
CA TYR A 49 -5.28 24.22 0.76
C TYR A 49 -4.86 23.56 -0.55
N ALA A 50 -3.87 22.67 -0.48
CA ALA A 50 -3.61 21.65 -1.49
C ALA A 50 -4.44 20.40 -1.18
N VAL A 51 -5.09 19.82 -2.18
CA VAL A 51 -5.98 18.68 -2.01
C VAL A 51 -5.30 17.41 -2.53
N VAL A 52 -5.13 16.44 -1.63
CA VAL A 52 -4.66 15.08 -1.93
C VAL A 52 -5.87 14.17 -2.11
N GLY A 53 -6.03 13.61 -3.30
CA GLY A 53 -7.17 12.78 -3.67
C GLY A 53 -6.88 11.29 -3.62
N GLY A 54 -7.56 10.60 -2.71
CA GLY A 54 -7.61 9.14 -2.64
C GLY A 54 -8.62 8.56 -3.63
N VAL A 55 -8.13 7.89 -4.67
CA VAL A 55 -8.92 7.44 -5.83
C VAL A 55 -8.82 5.92 -6.05
N PRO A 56 -9.67 5.31 -6.90
CA PRO A 56 -9.53 3.90 -7.26
C PRO A 56 -8.15 3.57 -7.87
N PRO A 57 -7.66 2.32 -7.73
CA PRO A 57 -6.32 1.93 -8.18
C PRO A 57 -6.12 2.07 -9.69
N ILE A 58 -7.19 1.98 -10.48
CA ILE A 58 -7.16 2.03 -11.95
C ILE A 58 -7.99 3.23 -12.45
N TYR A 59 -7.91 4.35 -11.72
CA TYR A 59 -8.73 5.56 -11.94
C TYR A 59 -8.63 6.11 -13.37
N ARG A 60 -7.49 5.96 -14.04
CA ARG A 60 -7.28 6.56 -15.37
C ARG A 60 -7.97 5.77 -16.50
N ASN A 61 -8.22 4.48 -16.30
CA ASN A 61 -8.94 3.64 -17.24
C ASN A 61 -10.42 3.45 -16.84
N MET A 62 -10.80 3.87 -15.63
CA MET A 62 -12.19 3.84 -15.14
C MET A 62 -12.84 2.45 -15.27
N THR A 63 -12.12 1.39 -14.89
CA THR A 63 -12.64 0.02 -15.00
C THR A 63 -13.03 -0.54 -13.62
N THR A 64 -12.32 -1.56 -13.14
CA THR A 64 -12.60 -2.26 -11.89
C THR A 64 -12.51 -1.29 -10.70
N ASN A 65 -13.45 -1.41 -9.77
CA ASN A 65 -13.58 -0.60 -8.55
C ASN A 65 -13.77 0.92 -8.76
N SER A 66 -13.77 1.38 -10.00
CA SER A 66 -14.08 2.76 -10.37
C SER A 66 -15.57 2.90 -10.67
N SER A 67 -16.17 4.01 -10.26
CA SER A 67 -17.53 4.38 -10.62
C SER A 67 -17.53 4.81 -12.07
N THR A 68 -18.17 4.03 -12.94
CA THR A 68 -18.36 4.37 -14.36
C THR A 68 -19.69 5.07 -14.63
N ALA A 69 -20.46 5.34 -13.58
CA ALA A 69 -21.80 5.92 -13.68
C ALA A 69 -21.77 7.42 -14.04
N ASP A 70 -20.65 8.08 -13.77
CA ASP A 70 -20.46 9.51 -14.03
C ASP A 70 -19.24 9.68 -14.96
N PRO A 71 -19.41 10.22 -16.18
CA PRO A 71 -18.31 10.39 -17.13
C PRO A 71 -17.30 11.47 -16.70
N ASP A 72 -17.66 12.36 -15.78
CA ASP A 72 -16.89 13.56 -15.45
C ASP A 72 -15.84 13.31 -14.34
N TRP A 73 -15.67 12.07 -13.89
CA TRP A 73 -14.64 11.71 -12.91
C TRP A 73 -13.23 12.08 -13.34
N GLY A 74 -12.93 12.05 -14.65
CA GLY A 74 -11.64 12.50 -15.18
C GLY A 74 -11.34 13.95 -14.83
N ASP A 75 -12.34 14.82 -14.92
CA ASP A 75 -12.23 16.24 -14.59
C ASP A 75 -12.07 16.44 -13.07
N ALA A 76 -12.82 15.70 -12.26
CA ALA A 76 -12.66 15.71 -10.80
C ALA A 76 -11.24 15.27 -10.39
N PHE A 77 -10.72 14.19 -10.98
CA PHE A 77 -9.39 13.67 -10.67
C PHE A 77 -8.26 14.61 -11.12
N ALA A 78 -8.44 15.31 -12.25
CA ALA A 78 -7.48 16.29 -12.74
C ALA A 78 -7.35 17.53 -11.83
N ARG A 79 -8.36 17.81 -10.99
CA ARG A 79 -8.35 18.93 -10.04
C ARG A 79 -7.57 18.66 -8.77
N PHE A 80 -7.27 17.41 -8.42
CA PHE A 80 -6.42 17.16 -7.27
C PHE A 80 -5.01 17.72 -7.49
N ASP A 81 -4.42 18.28 -6.44
CA ASP A 81 -3.03 18.72 -6.46
C ASP A 81 -2.06 17.54 -6.41
N VAL A 82 -2.46 16.50 -5.67
CA VAL A 82 -1.76 15.23 -5.57
C VAL A 82 -2.78 14.11 -5.67
N ILE A 83 -2.57 13.15 -6.55
CA ILE A 83 -3.46 11.98 -6.69
C ILE A 83 -2.82 10.75 -6.06
N SER A 84 -3.60 9.95 -5.34
CA SER A 84 -3.17 8.77 -4.61
C SER A 84 -4.10 7.59 -4.87
N PRO A 85 -3.77 6.72 -5.85
CA PRO A 85 -4.57 5.53 -6.12
C PRO A 85 -4.43 4.51 -4.98
N TRP A 86 -5.55 4.06 -4.42
CA TRP A 86 -5.58 3.08 -3.33
C TRP A 86 -5.35 1.66 -3.86
N THR A 87 -4.12 1.16 -3.70
CA THR A 87 -3.66 -0.12 -4.25
C THR A 87 -3.77 -1.30 -3.29
N VAL A 88 -4.10 -1.07 -2.01
CA VAL A 88 -4.24 -2.15 -1.02
C VAL A 88 -5.26 -3.17 -1.51
N GLY A 89 -4.85 -4.45 -1.54
CA GLY A 89 -5.68 -5.56 -2.03
C GLY A 89 -5.86 -5.62 -3.56
N THR A 90 -5.18 -4.77 -4.34
CA THR A 90 -5.25 -4.79 -5.83
C THR A 90 -4.37 -5.87 -6.46
N TYR A 91 -3.28 -6.24 -5.78
CA TYR A 91 -2.33 -7.26 -6.16
C TYR A 91 -1.87 -7.99 -4.89
N ASN A 92 -1.46 -9.25 -5.02
CA ASN A 92 -1.32 -10.18 -3.87
C ASN A 92 0.12 -10.66 -3.62
N ASP A 93 1.05 -10.30 -4.49
CA ASP A 93 2.46 -10.71 -4.42
C ASP A 93 3.34 -9.74 -5.24
N THR A 94 4.65 -9.96 -5.23
CA THR A 94 5.60 -9.11 -5.96
C THR A 94 5.41 -9.18 -7.48
N ALA A 95 5.03 -10.34 -8.03
CA ALA A 95 4.84 -10.52 -9.47
C ALA A 95 3.61 -9.76 -9.98
N SER A 96 2.49 -9.83 -9.27
CA SER A 96 1.29 -9.05 -9.56
C SER A 96 1.49 -7.56 -9.27
N ALA A 97 2.35 -7.18 -8.33
CA ALA A 97 2.81 -5.81 -8.14
C ALA A 97 3.63 -5.30 -9.35
N ASP A 98 4.51 -6.12 -9.94
CA ASP A 98 5.24 -5.78 -11.17
C ASP A 98 4.28 -5.49 -12.33
N VAL A 99 3.29 -6.38 -12.52
CA VAL A 99 2.27 -6.22 -13.55
C VAL A 99 1.46 -4.95 -13.32
N HIS A 100 1.07 -4.65 -12.07
CA HIS A 100 0.37 -3.42 -11.74
C HIS A 100 1.24 -2.18 -12.03
N ALA A 101 2.52 -2.22 -11.65
CA ALA A 101 3.43 -1.11 -11.85
C ALA A 101 3.66 -0.82 -13.34
N ALA A 102 3.88 -1.84 -14.14
CA ALA A 102 4.10 -1.71 -15.59
C ALA A 102 2.88 -1.12 -16.31
N ASN A 103 1.67 -1.55 -15.93
CA ASN A 103 0.43 -1.15 -16.61
C ASN A 103 -0.18 0.16 -16.10
N TYR A 104 0.05 0.50 -14.83
CA TYR A 104 -0.64 1.63 -14.17
C TYR A 104 0.34 2.59 -13.50
N THR A 105 1.14 2.17 -12.52
CA THR A 105 1.98 3.09 -11.74
C THR A 105 2.97 3.89 -12.60
N VAL A 106 3.70 3.22 -13.51
CA VAL A 106 4.66 3.87 -14.41
C VAL A 106 3.98 4.89 -15.35
N PRO A 107 2.94 4.52 -16.12
CA PRO A 107 2.27 5.48 -16.99
C PRO A 107 1.53 6.59 -16.22
N ASP A 108 1.00 6.32 -15.03
CA ASP A 108 0.31 7.33 -14.22
C ASP A 108 1.29 8.37 -13.67
N ILE A 109 2.46 7.95 -13.13
CA ILE A 109 3.53 8.89 -12.73
C ILE A 109 3.98 9.74 -13.91
N ALA A 110 4.15 9.13 -15.09
CA ALA A 110 4.50 9.87 -16.30
C ALA A 110 3.40 10.88 -16.70
N SER A 111 2.13 10.52 -16.54
CA SER A 111 0.99 11.39 -16.81
C SER A 111 0.94 12.57 -15.84
N SER A 112 0.99 12.32 -14.53
CA SER A 112 0.96 13.36 -13.50
C SER A 112 2.12 14.35 -13.64
N ARG A 113 3.32 13.87 -14.00
CA ARG A 113 4.46 14.76 -14.32
C ARG A 113 4.20 15.69 -15.50
N LYS A 114 3.55 15.20 -16.56
CA LYS A 114 3.23 16.02 -17.75
C LYS A 114 2.23 17.12 -17.42
N THR A 115 1.31 16.87 -16.48
CA THR A 115 0.27 17.83 -16.07
C THR A 115 0.68 18.70 -14.87
N GLY A 116 1.83 18.42 -14.24
CA GLY A 116 2.28 19.09 -13.03
C GLY A 116 1.55 18.63 -11.75
N GLN A 117 0.69 17.61 -11.85
CA GLN A 117 0.02 17.00 -10.72
C GLN A 117 1.01 16.14 -9.92
N GLY A 118 0.91 16.16 -8.59
CA GLY A 118 1.65 15.24 -7.74
C GLY A 118 1.09 13.83 -7.85
N TYR A 119 1.96 12.82 -7.79
CA TYR A 119 1.54 11.43 -7.71
C TYR A 119 2.06 10.80 -6.42
N LEU A 120 1.16 10.19 -5.66
CA LEU A 120 1.42 9.61 -4.34
C LEU A 120 1.04 8.12 -4.36
N PRO A 121 1.93 7.23 -4.80
CA PRO A 121 1.66 5.79 -4.81
C PRO A 121 1.42 5.28 -3.39
N VAL A 122 0.38 4.45 -3.23
CA VAL A 122 0.14 3.69 -2.01
C VAL A 122 0.98 2.40 -2.05
N ILE A 123 1.69 2.13 -0.96
CA ILE A 123 2.42 0.88 -0.72
C ILE A 123 2.01 0.30 0.64
N PHE A 124 2.06 -1.02 0.80
CA PHE A 124 1.56 -1.69 2.00
C PHE A 124 2.38 -2.93 2.35
N PRO A 125 2.51 -3.28 3.65
CA PRO A 125 3.40 -4.35 4.07
C PRO A 125 2.87 -5.75 3.80
N GLY A 126 1.55 -5.88 3.69
CA GLY A 126 0.77 -7.10 3.56
C GLY A 126 -0.67 -6.73 3.91
N PHE A 127 -1.60 -7.69 3.87
CA PHE A 127 -3.01 -7.36 3.97
C PHE A 127 -3.89 -8.58 4.24
N SER A 128 -4.95 -8.37 5.02
CA SER A 128 -6.10 -9.25 5.08
C SER A 128 -7.32 -8.55 5.70
N TRP A 129 -8.47 -8.68 5.04
CA TRP A 129 -9.75 -8.29 5.62
C TRP A 129 -10.38 -9.35 6.53
N HIS A 130 -9.66 -10.41 6.91
CA HIS A 130 -10.23 -11.49 7.70
C HIS A 130 -10.88 -10.99 9.01
N ASN A 131 -10.22 -10.09 9.74
CA ASN A 131 -10.78 -9.59 11.00
C ASN A 131 -11.79 -8.44 10.80
N LEU A 132 -11.70 -7.72 9.67
CA LEU A 132 -12.57 -6.58 9.35
C LEU A 132 -13.92 -7.00 8.76
N GLN A 133 -13.90 -7.94 7.81
CA GLN A 133 -15.11 -8.42 7.14
C GLN A 133 -15.78 -9.50 7.99
N ARG A 134 -17.10 -9.41 8.10
CA ARG A 134 -17.91 -10.39 8.82
C ARG A 134 -18.24 -11.55 7.90
N GLU A 135 -18.33 -12.75 8.48
CA GLU A 135 -18.91 -13.91 7.82
C GLU A 135 -20.29 -13.54 7.26
N ASP A 136 -20.48 -13.65 5.94
CA ASP A 136 -21.81 -13.64 5.35
C ASP A 136 -22.28 -15.09 5.27
N ASN A 137 -23.46 -15.38 5.85
CA ASN A 137 -24.02 -16.72 5.95
C ASN A 137 -23.07 -17.79 6.54
N GLY A 138 -22.26 -17.42 7.54
CA GLY A 138 -21.34 -18.33 8.23
C GLY A 138 -20.11 -18.75 7.41
N LYS A 139 -19.76 -17.96 6.38
CA LYS A 139 -18.56 -18.17 5.56
C LYS A 139 -17.78 -16.87 5.41
N LEU A 140 -16.60 -16.83 6.00
CA LEU A 140 -15.54 -15.91 5.61
C LEU A 140 -14.44 -16.72 4.95
N HIS A 141 -14.14 -16.43 3.68
CA HIS A 141 -13.13 -17.15 2.90
C HIS A 141 -11.88 -16.31 2.61
N ILE A 142 -11.68 -15.21 3.34
CA ILE A 142 -10.46 -14.42 3.23
C ILE A 142 -9.46 -15.01 4.23
N PRO A 143 -8.29 -15.49 3.80
CA PRO A 143 -7.31 -16.03 4.74
C PRO A 143 -6.75 -14.93 5.67
N PRO A 144 -6.44 -15.21 6.96
CA PRO A 144 -5.86 -14.22 7.87
C PRO A 144 -4.57 -13.57 7.36
N ASN A 145 -3.82 -14.28 6.53
CA ASN A 145 -2.62 -13.79 5.86
C ASN A 145 -2.82 -13.83 4.34
N HIS A 146 -3.81 -13.07 3.86
CA HIS A 146 -4.26 -13.11 2.46
C HIS A 146 -3.18 -12.60 1.50
N ILE A 147 -2.48 -11.52 1.87
CA ILE A 147 -1.31 -11.01 1.18
C ILE A 147 -0.12 -11.09 2.16
N PRO A 148 0.78 -12.08 1.99
CA PRO A 148 1.99 -12.24 2.75
C PRO A 148 2.85 -10.98 2.79
N ARG A 149 3.47 -10.71 3.94
CA ARG A 149 4.44 -9.63 4.12
C ARG A 149 5.84 -9.99 3.65
N MET A 150 6.15 -11.29 3.59
CA MET A 150 7.42 -11.83 3.08
C MET A 150 8.66 -11.23 3.78
N GLY A 151 8.59 -11.07 5.10
CA GLY A 151 9.63 -10.42 5.89
C GLY A 151 9.92 -8.95 5.46
N GLY A 152 8.94 -8.28 4.85
CA GLY A 152 9.07 -6.91 4.34
C GLY A 152 9.50 -6.81 2.87
N ARG A 153 9.85 -7.91 2.20
CA ARG A 153 10.21 -7.87 0.76
C ARG A 153 9.08 -7.30 -0.08
N PHE A 154 7.84 -7.65 0.24
CA PHE A 154 6.68 -7.16 -0.49
C PHE A 154 6.56 -5.62 -0.40
N LEU A 155 6.67 -5.02 0.79
CA LEU A 155 6.69 -3.57 0.98
C LEU A 155 7.83 -2.91 0.21
N TYR A 156 9.03 -3.44 0.39
CA TYR A 156 10.25 -2.88 -0.16
C TYR A 156 10.24 -2.91 -1.70
N HIS A 157 9.77 -4.01 -2.28
CA HIS A 157 9.62 -4.19 -3.73
C HIS A 157 8.69 -3.14 -4.34
N GLN A 158 7.50 -2.92 -3.75
CA GLN A 158 6.59 -1.85 -4.18
C GLN A 158 7.26 -0.46 -4.11
N GLY A 159 8.04 -0.22 -3.05
CA GLY A 159 8.82 1.01 -2.89
C GLY A 159 9.83 1.20 -4.02
N LEU A 160 10.58 0.16 -4.39
CA LEU A 160 11.53 0.20 -5.50
C LEU A 160 10.85 0.44 -6.85
N LEU A 161 9.74 -0.26 -7.15
CA LEU A 161 8.96 -0.04 -8.37
C LEU A 161 8.52 1.43 -8.50
N GLY A 162 8.05 2.02 -7.40
CA GLY A 162 7.71 3.44 -7.36
C GLY A 162 8.92 4.35 -7.57
N VAL A 163 10.06 4.07 -6.93
CA VAL A 163 11.30 4.86 -7.07
C VAL A 163 11.85 4.78 -8.50
N ASP A 164 11.81 3.61 -9.13
CA ASP A 164 12.29 3.41 -10.50
C ASP A 164 11.37 4.09 -11.53
N ALA A 165 10.06 4.10 -11.28
CA ALA A 165 9.11 4.95 -12.02
C ALA A 165 9.32 6.45 -11.72
N GLY A 166 10.00 6.75 -10.61
CA GLY A 166 10.44 8.07 -10.15
C GLY A 166 9.40 8.81 -9.30
N ALA A 167 8.63 8.08 -8.53
CA ALA A 167 7.90 8.63 -7.40
C ALA A 167 8.85 9.38 -6.44
N SER A 168 8.42 10.56 -5.99
CA SER A 168 9.15 11.39 -5.04
C SER A 168 8.50 11.44 -3.65
N MET A 169 7.36 10.76 -3.50
CA MET A 169 6.55 10.67 -2.29
C MET A 169 5.87 9.29 -2.29
N PHE A 170 5.49 8.79 -1.11
CA PHE A 170 4.73 7.55 -0.95
C PHE A 170 3.70 7.74 0.16
N TYR A 171 2.56 7.07 0.01
CA TYR A 171 1.62 6.82 1.10
C TYR A 171 1.83 5.38 1.57
N VAL A 172 2.12 5.17 2.86
CA VAL A 172 2.25 3.80 3.39
C VAL A 172 0.99 3.46 4.14
N ALA A 173 0.21 2.52 3.60
CA ALA A 173 -1.00 2.01 4.23
C ALA A 173 -0.62 0.80 5.09
N MET A 174 -0.72 0.86 6.42
CA MET A 174 -0.99 2.00 7.30
C MET A 174 -0.11 1.94 8.55
N VAL A 175 -0.04 3.02 9.34
CA VAL A 175 0.71 2.98 10.60
C VAL A 175 0.09 1.96 11.57
N ASP A 176 -1.23 1.96 11.75
CA ASP A 176 -1.93 1.29 12.86
C ASP A 176 -3.18 0.47 12.47
N GLU A 177 -3.44 0.26 11.17
CA GLU A 177 -4.62 -0.49 10.70
C GLU A 177 -4.38 -2.02 10.79
N TYR A 178 -4.44 -2.54 12.01
CA TYR A 178 -4.22 -3.95 12.32
C TYR A 178 -5.37 -4.86 11.84
N ASP A 179 -6.59 -4.33 11.78
CA ASP A 179 -7.80 -5.00 11.33
C ASP A 179 -7.82 -5.27 9.81
N GLU A 180 -7.14 -4.42 9.03
CA GLU A 180 -6.87 -4.62 7.60
C GLU A 180 -5.54 -5.37 7.33
N GLY A 181 -4.74 -5.59 8.39
CA GLY A 181 -3.46 -6.28 8.28
C GLY A 181 -2.37 -5.45 7.60
N THR A 182 -2.54 -4.13 7.50
CA THR A 182 -1.62 -3.19 6.82
C THR A 182 -0.74 -2.42 7.81
N ALA A 183 -0.93 -2.58 9.13
CA ALA A 183 -0.16 -1.90 10.16
C ALA A 183 1.38 -2.07 10.04
N LEU A 184 2.10 -0.96 10.24
CA LEU A 184 3.57 -0.89 10.39
C LEU A 184 4.01 -0.90 11.85
N LEU A 185 3.14 -0.46 12.77
CA LEU A 185 3.44 -0.44 14.20
C LEU A 185 3.85 -1.84 14.70
N PRO A 186 4.64 -1.90 15.78
CA PRO A 186 5.15 -3.16 16.29
C PRO A 186 4.08 -4.23 16.51
N MET A 187 4.44 -5.46 16.18
CA MET A 187 3.63 -6.65 16.41
C MET A 187 4.49 -7.76 16.99
N VAL A 188 3.83 -8.78 17.55
CA VAL A 188 4.52 -9.88 18.20
C VAL A 188 5.45 -10.59 17.21
N PRO A 189 6.64 -11.00 17.67
CA PRO A 189 7.71 -11.37 16.76
C PRO A 189 7.45 -12.69 16.06
N SER A 190 6.84 -13.65 16.77
CA SER A 190 6.59 -15.01 16.32
C SER A 190 5.35 -15.62 16.96
N ASP A 191 5.02 -16.82 16.48
CA ASP A 191 3.99 -17.73 16.97
C ASP A 191 3.99 -17.91 18.50
N ALA A 192 5.17 -17.96 19.11
CA ALA A 192 5.35 -18.15 20.56
C ALA A 192 4.77 -17.01 21.43
N TYR A 193 4.43 -15.89 20.82
CA TYR A 193 3.96 -14.68 21.50
C TYR A 193 2.48 -14.36 21.19
N LEU A 194 1.81 -15.22 20.43
CA LEU A 194 0.39 -15.06 20.15
C LEU A 194 -0.47 -15.36 21.40
N PRO A 195 -1.70 -14.83 21.48
CA PRO A 195 -2.61 -15.11 22.58
C PRO A 195 -2.81 -16.61 22.81
N VAL A 196 -2.90 -17.06 24.07
CA VAL A 196 -3.19 -18.47 24.40
C VAL A 196 -4.48 -18.92 23.70
N GLY A 197 -4.43 -20.07 23.03
CA GLY A 197 -5.55 -20.60 22.25
C GLY A 197 -5.55 -20.18 20.79
N THR A 198 -4.57 -19.39 20.34
CA THR A 198 -4.21 -19.35 18.92
C THR A 198 -3.27 -20.51 18.58
N ALA A 199 -3.48 -21.13 17.42
CA ALA A 199 -2.46 -21.89 16.75
C ALA A 199 -2.14 -21.14 15.44
N PRO A 200 -0.93 -20.59 15.29
CA PRO A 200 -0.47 -20.13 14.00
C PRO A 200 -0.11 -21.32 13.13
N HIS A 201 -0.41 -21.17 11.84
CA HIS A 201 0.32 -21.74 10.71
C HIS A 201 -0.49 -21.27 9.50
N VAL A 202 0.05 -20.28 8.80
CA VAL A 202 -0.48 -19.62 7.59
C VAL A 202 -1.76 -20.23 7.01
N ASN A 203 -2.86 -19.48 7.10
CA ASN A 203 -4.15 -19.77 6.45
C ASN A 203 -4.87 -21.06 6.90
N GLY A 204 -4.39 -21.74 7.95
CA GLY A 204 -5.09 -22.75 8.76
C GLY A 204 -5.19 -22.40 10.25
N ALA A 205 -5.09 -21.11 10.58
CA ALA A 205 -4.96 -20.61 11.94
C ALA A 205 -6.17 -20.96 12.82
N GLU A 206 -5.91 -21.42 14.05
CA GLU A 206 -6.94 -21.49 15.09
C GLU A 206 -7.18 -20.06 15.61
N CYS A 207 -8.33 -19.51 15.26
CA CYS A 207 -8.73 -18.17 15.65
C CYS A 207 -9.37 -18.19 17.04
N VAL A 208 -9.11 -17.17 17.86
CA VAL A 208 -9.59 -17.12 19.25
C VAL A 208 -10.96 -16.47 19.30
N ALA A 209 -11.86 -17.05 20.09
CA ALA A 209 -13.12 -16.40 20.42
C ALA A 209 -12.85 -15.13 21.24
N ILE A 210 -13.24 -13.96 20.72
CA ILE A 210 -13.09 -12.69 21.43
C ILE A 210 -14.34 -12.38 22.25
N ASN A 211 -15.54 -12.53 21.68
CA ASN A 211 -16.84 -12.33 22.37
C ASN A 211 -18.02 -12.84 21.52
N GLY A 212 -18.93 -13.61 22.12
CA GLY A 212 -20.12 -14.15 21.43
C GLY A 212 -19.72 -15.06 20.26
N ASN A 213 -20.28 -14.81 19.07
CA ASN A 213 -19.95 -15.53 17.82
C ASN A 213 -18.79 -14.88 17.03
N ARG A 214 -17.94 -14.06 17.65
CA ARG A 214 -16.79 -13.45 16.96
C ARG A 214 -15.49 -14.14 17.31
N THR A 215 -14.77 -14.57 16.27
CA THR A 215 -13.39 -15.01 16.32
C THR A 215 -12.47 -13.91 15.79
N ALA A 216 -11.20 -13.94 16.19
CA ALA A 216 -10.15 -13.20 15.51
C ALA A 216 -8.93 -14.07 15.34
N CYS A 217 -8.26 -13.87 14.21
CA CYS A 217 -7.03 -14.57 13.89
C CYS A 217 -5.88 -13.59 14.00
N PHE A 218 -4.78 -14.06 14.57
CA PHE A 218 -3.58 -13.26 14.76
C PHE A 218 -2.48 -13.81 13.86
N VAL A 219 -1.81 -12.92 13.15
CA VAL A 219 -0.67 -13.25 12.27
C VAL A 219 0.54 -12.52 12.84
N PRO A 220 1.59 -13.25 13.29
CA PRO A 220 2.79 -12.62 13.81
C PRO A 220 3.63 -12.01 12.69
N ARG A 221 4.66 -11.27 13.10
CA ARG A 221 5.52 -10.53 12.17
C ARG A 221 6.27 -11.40 11.16
N ASP A 222 6.65 -12.61 11.56
CA ASP A 222 7.49 -13.56 10.82
C ASP A 222 6.71 -14.70 10.16
N ALA A 223 5.38 -14.60 10.12
CA ALA A 223 4.48 -15.66 9.66
C ALA A 223 4.76 -16.21 8.24
N ASP A 224 5.51 -15.46 7.43
CA ASP A 224 5.86 -15.81 6.04
C ASP A 224 7.28 -16.37 5.94
N ASP A 225 7.65 -17.35 6.77
CA ASP A 225 9.01 -17.92 6.79
C ASP A 225 10.09 -16.83 6.97
N GLY A 226 9.81 -15.89 7.87
CA GLY A 226 10.82 -14.94 8.36
C GLY A 226 12.02 -15.67 8.97
N PRO A 227 13.12 -14.96 9.28
CA PRO A 227 14.24 -15.58 9.98
C PRO A 227 13.75 -16.18 11.32
N GLU A 228 14.50 -17.16 11.86
CA GLU A 228 14.20 -17.81 13.15
C GLU A 228 13.62 -16.82 14.18
N ASP A 229 12.61 -17.27 14.93
CA ASP A 229 11.88 -16.50 15.96
C ASP A 229 12.73 -15.41 16.62
N GLY A 230 12.36 -14.14 16.37
CA GLY A 230 13.00 -12.98 17.01
C GLY A 230 14.15 -12.33 16.24
N ALA A 231 14.51 -12.82 15.05
CA ALA A 231 15.60 -12.21 14.25
C ALA A 231 15.22 -10.88 13.54
N MET A 232 13.92 -10.55 13.42
CA MET A 232 13.48 -9.23 12.96
C MET A 232 13.23 -8.27 14.14
N PRO A 233 13.64 -6.99 14.06
CA PRO A 233 13.28 -5.98 15.07
C PRO A 233 11.76 -5.78 15.23
N GLY A 234 11.32 -5.40 16.43
CA GLY A 234 9.92 -5.08 16.75
C GLY A 234 9.30 -4.03 15.82
N ASP A 235 10.11 -3.06 15.42
CA ASP A 235 9.81 -1.91 14.58
C ASP A 235 10.28 -2.08 13.13
N TRP A 236 10.52 -3.32 12.69
CA TRP A 236 11.08 -3.63 11.36
C TRP A 236 10.39 -2.89 10.20
N TYR A 237 9.06 -2.89 10.16
CA TYR A 237 8.31 -2.23 9.08
C TYR A 237 8.39 -0.70 9.13
N LEU A 238 8.55 -0.10 10.32
CA LEU A 238 8.82 1.33 10.47
C LEU A 238 10.22 1.68 9.96
N ILE A 239 11.22 0.87 10.28
CA ILE A 239 12.60 1.04 9.79
C ILE A 239 12.64 0.88 8.26
N LEU A 240 11.97 -0.12 7.72
CA LEU A 240 11.91 -0.39 6.29
C LEU A 240 11.30 0.78 5.51
N ALA A 241 10.13 1.27 5.94
CA ALA A 241 9.47 2.43 5.33
C ALA A 241 10.25 3.73 5.53
N GLY A 242 10.68 4.02 6.77
CA GLY A 242 11.28 5.30 7.15
C GLY A 242 12.74 5.48 6.72
N THR A 243 13.49 4.38 6.61
CA THR A 243 14.93 4.40 6.34
C THR A 243 15.26 3.84 4.97
N HIS A 244 14.87 2.60 4.67
CA HIS A 244 15.36 1.90 3.49
C HIS A 244 14.69 2.40 2.20
N ILE A 245 13.36 2.53 2.18
CA ILE A 245 12.66 3.13 1.03
C ILE A 245 13.11 4.58 0.84
N LYS A 246 13.26 5.34 1.93
CA LYS A 246 13.81 6.71 1.88
C LYS A 246 15.24 6.78 1.34
N LYS A 247 16.09 5.81 1.64
CA LYS A 247 17.45 5.68 1.11
C LYS A 247 17.41 5.39 -0.40
N ALA A 248 16.53 4.49 -0.85
CA ALA A 248 16.32 4.22 -2.26
C ALA A 248 15.85 5.47 -3.03
N MET A 249 14.89 6.23 -2.48
CA MET A 249 14.43 7.51 -3.06
C MET A 249 15.57 8.52 -3.23
N ARG A 250 16.57 8.50 -2.34
CA ARG A 250 17.75 9.38 -2.40
C ARG A 250 18.83 8.87 -3.37
N ARG A 251 18.55 7.82 -4.14
CA ARG A 251 19.50 7.10 -4.99
C ARG A 251 20.71 6.56 -4.21
N GLY A 252 20.50 6.23 -2.93
CA GLY A 252 21.47 5.44 -2.17
C GLY A 252 21.54 4.01 -2.72
N PRO A 253 22.59 3.25 -2.40
CA PRO A 253 22.66 1.85 -2.79
C PRO A 253 21.42 1.11 -2.23
N PRO A 254 20.80 0.21 -3.01
CA PRO A 254 19.68 -0.59 -2.53
C PRO A 254 20.10 -1.37 -1.28
N ILE A 255 19.11 -1.74 -0.47
CA ILE A 255 19.33 -2.70 0.61
C ILE A 255 19.95 -3.97 0.01
N THR A 256 21.03 -4.46 0.58
CA THR A 256 21.65 -5.72 0.15
C THR A 256 20.93 -6.91 0.77
N ASP A 257 21.07 -8.10 0.18
CA ASP A 257 20.47 -9.33 0.72
C ASP A 257 20.90 -9.63 2.18
N TRP A 258 22.04 -9.10 2.65
CA TRP A 258 22.47 -9.23 4.05
C TRP A 258 21.73 -8.30 5.02
N GLU A 259 21.20 -7.17 4.53
CA GLU A 259 20.46 -6.17 5.33
C GLU A 259 18.96 -6.54 5.40
N MET A 260 18.45 -7.33 4.44
CA MET A 260 17.13 -7.95 4.54
C MET A 260 17.23 -9.26 5.34
N PRO A 261 16.23 -9.58 6.18
CA PRO A 261 16.18 -10.86 6.87
C PRO A 261 16.19 -12.03 5.87
N PRO A 262 17.00 -13.09 6.07
CA PRO A 262 16.98 -14.26 5.19
C PRO A 262 15.57 -14.87 5.14
N PHE A 263 15.22 -15.47 4.01
CA PHE A 263 13.91 -16.07 3.72
C PHE A 263 14.13 -17.52 3.32
N ALA A 264 13.30 -18.43 3.84
CA ALA A 264 13.27 -19.77 3.28
C ALA A 264 12.65 -19.69 1.89
N ASP A 265 13.45 -19.91 0.84
CA ASP A 265 13.00 -19.83 -0.54
C ASP A 265 11.65 -20.55 -0.75
N ALA A 266 10.60 -19.79 -1.08
CA ALA A 266 9.42 -20.30 -1.75
C ALA A 266 9.72 -20.63 -3.23
N ALA A 267 10.93 -21.14 -3.51
CA ALA A 267 11.42 -21.52 -4.84
C ALA A 267 10.90 -22.91 -5.25
N ALA A 268 9.59 -23.12 -5.12
CA ALA A 268 8.89 -24.20 -5.79
C ALA A 268 7.81 -23.61 -6.69
N SER A 269 8.21 -22.83 -7.70
CA SER A 269 7.59 -22.70 -9.04
C SER A 269 7.64 -21.28 -9.64
N LEU A 270 8.81 -20.78 -10.04
CA LEU A 270 8.87 -19.78 -11.12
C LEU A 270 10.02 -20.12 -12.07
N PRO A 271 9.75 -20.48 -13.34
CA PRO A 271 10.80 -20.65 -14.33
C PRO A 271 11.34 -19.28 -14.71
N VAL A 272 12.56 -18.99 -14.26
CA VAL A 272 13.34 -17.85 -14.75
C VAL A 272 13.62 -18.11 -16.23
N SER A 273 12.90 -17.43 -17.12
CA SER A 273 13.32 -17.37 -18.53
C SER A 273 14.54 -16.44 -18.63
N PRO A 274 15.64 -16.87 -19.28
CA PRO A 274 16.80 -16.02 -19.45
C PRO A 274 16.46 -14.85 -20.39
N PRO A 275 17.20 -13.73 -20.30
CA PRO A 275 16.97 -12.55 -21.14
C PRO A 275 17.11 -12.92 -22.63
N PRO A 276 16.32 -12.29 -23.52
CA PRO A 276 16.40 -12.56 -24.95
C PRO A 276 17.80 -12.23 -25.47
N SER A 277 18.45 -13.24 -26.04
CA SER A 277 19.74 -13.09 -26.72
C SER A 277 19.61 -12.08 -27.85
N SER A 278 20.53 -11.12 -27.86
CA SER A 278 20.72 -10.13 -28.92
C SER A 278 20.60 -10.74 -30.32
N LEU A 279 19.78 -10.11 -31.16
CA LEU A 279 19.74 -10.27 -32.61
C LEU A 279 21.17 -10.30 -33.20
N SER A 280 21.61 -11.46 -33.67
CA SER A 280 22.71 -11.56 -34.60
C SER A 280 22.20 -11.23 -36.00
N ARG A 281 22.86 -10.27 -36.65
CA ARG A 281 22.71 -9.94 -38.06
C ARG A 281 22.88 -11.19 -38.94
N GLY A 282 21.96 -11.36 -39.90
CA GLY A 282 22.00 -12.29 -41.01
C GLY A 282 20.85 -11.97 -41.95
#